data_AF-A0A966WE23-F1
#
_entry.id   AF-A0A966WE23-F1
#
_cell.length_a   1.000
_cell.length_b   1.000
_cell.length_c   1.000
_cell.angle_alpha   90.00
_cell.angle_beta   90.00
_cell.angle_gamma   90.00
#
_symmetry.space_group_name_H-M   'P 1'
#
loop_
_entity.id
_entity.type
_entity.pdbx_description
1 polymer ?
#
loop_
_entity_poly.entity_id
_entity_poly.type
_entity_poly.pdbx_seq_one_letter_code
_entity_poly.pdbx_strand_id
1 'polypeptide(L)' 'NIDENAQTPAKFGIRGIPTLMIFKNGNVEATKVGALSKSQLTTFIDSNI' A
#
# COMPACT_ATOMS: atom_id res chain seq x y z
N ASN A 1 13.74 -3.49 3.19
CA ASN A 1 12.74 -3.40 4.29
C ASN A 1 12.55 -1.94 4.73
N ILE A 2 11.50 -1.57 5.48
CA ILE A 2 11.32 -0.21 6.04
C ILE A 2 12.50 0.21 6.92
N ASP A 3 13.12 -0.76 7.62
CA ASP A 3 14.28 -0.54 8.48
C ASP A 3 15.49 -0.03 7.69
N GLU A 4 15.62 -0.46 6.43
CA GLU A 4 16.69 -0.04 5.51
C GLU A 4 16.29 1.18 4.67
N ASN A 5 14.98 1.52 4.63
CA ASN A 5 14.40 2.49 3.71
C ASN A 5 13.49 3.48 4.43
N ALA A 6 13.94 4.04 5.56
CA ALA A 6 13.12 4.88 6.44
C ALA A 6 12.50 6.13 5.75
N GLN A 7 13.09 6.62 4.65
CA GLN A 7 12.56 7.75 3.90
C GLN A 7 11.35 7.38 3.04
N THR A 8 11.23 6.14 2.58
CA THR A 8 10.15 5.70 1.69
C THR A 8 8.78 5.76 2.37
N PRO A 9 8.58 5.24 3.60
CA PRO A 9 7.34 5.42 4.34
C PRO A 9 6.95 6.89 4.52
N ALA A 10 7.90 7.75 4.88
CA ALA A 10 7.65 9.19 5.07
C ALA A 10 7.21 9.87 3.76
N LYS A 11 7.88 9.57 2.64
CA LYS A 11 7.54 10.10 1.31
C LYS A 11 6.11 9.79 0.89
N PHE A 12 5.61 8.61 1.26
CA PHE A 12 4.26 8.14 0.93
C PHE A 12 3.25 8.30 2.07
N GLY A 13 3.62 8.97 3.17
CA GLY A 13 2.74 9.20 4.32
C GLY A 13 2.30 7.93 5.07
N ILE A 14 3.09 6.85 4.98
CA ILE A 14 2.81 5.58 5.65
C ILE A 14 3.08 5.73 7.16
N ARG A 15 2.03 5.55 7.97
CA ARG A 15 2.07 5.70 9.45
C ARG A 15 1.91 4.39 10.22
N GLY A 16 1.68 3.28 9.51
CA GLY A 16 1.47 1.97 10.12
C GLY A 16 1.78 0.84 9.14
N ILE A 17 2.09 -0.34 9.66
CA ILE A 17 2.38 -1.54 8.88
C ILE A 17 1.40 -2.67 9.24
N PRO A 18 1.08 -3.57 8.29
CA PRO A 18 1.43 -3.50 6.87
C PRO A 18 0.61 -2.40 6.14
N THR A 19 1.19 -1.81 5.10
CA THR A 19 0.49 -0.89 4.18
C THR A 19 0.69 -1.34 2.75
N LEU A 20 -0.40 -1.37 1.98
CA LEU A 20 -0.43 -1.71 0.56
C LEU A 20 -0.76 -0.47 -0.26
N MET A 21 -0.08 -0.31 -1.40
CA MET A 21 -0.31 0.81 -2.33
C MET A 21 -0.38 0.28 -3.76
N ILE A 22 -1.33 0.79 -4.55
CA ILE A 22 -1.47 0.51 -5.98
C ILE A 22 -0.97 1.73 -6.74
N PHE A 23 -0.05 1.50 -7.68
CA PHE A 23 0.50 2.54 -8.54
C PHE A 23 0.00 2.36 -9.98
N LYS A 24 -0.51 3.43 -10.58
CA LYS A 24 -0.93 3.48 -11.98
C LYS A 24 -0.22 4.65 -12.66
N ASN A 25 0.57 4.36 -13.70
CA ASN A 25 1.36 5.36 -14.43
C ASN A 25 2.26 6.23 -13.52
N GLY A 26 2.80 5.66 -12.44
CA GLY A 26 3.67 6.37 -11.49
C GLY A 26 2.93 7.16 -10.41
N ASN A 27 1.61 7.23 -10.45
CA ASN A 27 0.78 7.85 -9.42
C ASN A 27 0.20 6.80 -8.46
N VAL A 28 -0.01 7.18 -7.21
CA VAL A 28 -0.71 6.34 -6.22
C VAL A 28 -2.20 6.39 -6.51
N GLU A 29 -2.77 5.26 -6.91
CA GLU A 29 -4.20 5.11 -7.22
C GLU A 29 -4.99 4.69 -5.98
N ALA A 30 -4.41 3.82 -5.14
CA ALA A 30 -5.08 3.33 -3.95
C ALA A 30 -4.08 3.03 -2.82
N THR A 31 -4.53 3.18 -1.58
CA THR A 31 -3.75 2.84 -0.38
C THR A 31 -4.63 2.11 0.62
N LYS A 32 -4.10 1.05 1.24
CA LYS A 32 -4.78 0.30 2.30
C LYS A 32 -3.81 0.05 3.44
N VAL A 33 -4.14 0.58 4.62
CA VAL A 33 -3.38 0.38 5.86
C VAL A 33 -4.01 -0.74 6.68
N GLY A 34 -3.18 -1.60 7.25
CA GLY A 34 -3.58 -2.72 8.09
C GLY A 34 -3.58 -4.05 7.35
N ALA A 35 -3.63 -5.14 8.12
CA ALA A 35 -3.68 -6.49 7.58
C ALA A 35 -5.01 -6.74 6.86
N LEU A 36 -4.95 -7.52 5.77
CA LEU A 36 -6.10 -7.97 5.00
C LEU A 36 -6.14 -9.49 4.97
N SER A 37 -7.34 -10.05 4.92
CA SER A 37 -7.54 -11.43 4.47
C SER A 37 -7.24 -11.56 2.98
N LYS A 38 -7.04 -12.80 2.51
CA LYS A 38 -6.84 -13.08 1.08
C LYS A 38 -7.99 -12.55 0.22
N SER A 39 -9.24 -12.76 0.65
CA SER A 39 -10.41 -12.27 -0.09
C SER A 39 -10.44 -10.74 -0.18
N GLN A 40 -10.15 -10.05 0.93
CA GLN A 40 -10.08 -8.60 0.97
C GLN A 40 -8.96 -8.04 0.10
N LEU A 41 -7.82 -8.73 0.03
CA LEU A 41 -6.72 -8.36 -0.86
C LEU A 41 -7.12 -8.50 -2.33
N THR A 42 -7.73 -9.62 -2.72
CA THR A 42 -8.23 -9.83 -4.09
C THR A 42 -9.23 -8.74 -4.47
N THR A 43 -10.23 -8.47 -3.63
CA THR A 43 -11.19 -7.39 -3.88
C THR A 43 -10.54 -6.02 -3.97
N PHE A 44 -9.55 -5.73 -3.13
CA PHE A 44 -8.81 -4.47 -3.16
C PHE A 44 -8.07 -4.28 -4.48
N ILE A 45 -7.44 -5.34 -5.00
CA ILE A 45 -6.76 -5.32 -6.29
C ILE A 45 -7.78 -5.14 -7.42
N ASP A 46 -8.80 -6.00 -7.48
CA ASP A 46 -9.78 -6.00 -8.58
C ASP A 46 -10.54 -4.67 -8.70
N SER A 47 -10.76 -3.96 -7.58
CA SER A 47 -11.46 -2.67 -7.58
C SER A 47 -10.62 -1.50 -8.11
N ASN A 48 -9.31 -1.69 -8.32
CA ASN A 48 -8.37 -0.62 -8.65
C ASN A 48 -7.48 -0.93 -9.88
N ILE A 49 -7.80 -2.00 -10.64
CA ILE A 49 -7.17 -2.31 -11.94
C ILE A 49 -7.89 -1.55 -13.05
#